data_AF-A0A1M7QZZ1-F1
#
_entry.id   AF-A0A1M7QZZ1-F1
#
_cell.length_a   1.000
_cell.length_b   1.000
_cell.length_c   1.000
_cell.angle_alpha   90.00
_cell.angle_beta   90.00
_cell.angle_gamma   90.00
#
_symmetry.space_group_name_H-M   'P 1'
#
loop_
_entity.id
_entity.type
_entity.pdbx_description
1 polymer ?
#
loop_
_entity_poly.entity_id
_entity_poly.type
_entity_poly.pdbx_seq_one_letter_code
_entity_poly.pdbx_strand_id
1 'polypeptide(L)'
;MYPLVVTLYCLLSTSLFAQTPVDSSRIHAEKMNKIFQEEVIPYLESRDSTPDWATFGKHLISLYGDTGEEVLLMSQTIYSMQREDWANFSSAIIPYAKKYGNTIPAKQRHAFSQYISRNAQLLYQSGRREEGIRWQILALPLAEETEHAGMLDTIEKMKRGE
;
A
#
# COMPACT_ATOMS: atom_id res chain seq x y z
N MET A 1 20.57 -3.19 -2.43
CA MET A 1 19.54 -2.23 -1.96
C MET A 1 18.95 -1.61 -3.22
N TYR A 2 17.78 -2.08 -3.66
CA TYR A 2 17.15 -1.50 -4.85
C TYR A 2 16.68 -0.09 -4.50
N PRO A 3 16.97 0.94 -5.32
CA PRO A 3 16.51 2.29 -5.04
C PRO A 3 14.98 2.29 -5.02
N LEU A 4 14.37 3.06 -4.10
CA LEU A 4 12.92 3.21 -3.89
C LEU A 4 12.14 3.32 -5.23
N VAL A 5 12.77 3.96 -6.21
CA VAL A 5 12.32 4.17 -7.60
C VAL A 5 12.04 2.86 -8.34
N VAL A 6 12.90 1.84 -8.25
CA VAL A 6 12.76 0.60 -9.05
C VAL A 6 11.54 -0.20 -8.62
N THR A 7 11.22 -0.24 -7.33
CA THR A 7 10.03 -0.96 -6.85
C THR A 7 8.74 -0.18 -7.11
N LEU A 8 8.77 1.16 -7.05
CA LEU A 8 7.65 2.00 -7.49
C LEU A 8 7.35 1.81 -8.99
N TYR A 9 8.41 1.75 -9.82
CA TYR A 9 8.32 1.48 -11.25
C TYR A 9 7.74 0.09 -11.53
N CYS A 10 8.17 -0.95 -10.81
CA CYS A 10 7.71 -2.34 -11.01
C CYS A 10 6.26 -2.61 -10.57
N LEU A 11 5.62 -1.70 -9.83
CA LEU A 11 4.20 -1.78 -9.50
C LEU A 11 3.30 -1.05 -10.52
N LEU A 12 3.85 -0.09 -11.26
CA LEU A 12 3.12 0.70 -12.26
C LEU A 12 3.30 0.21 -13.71
N SER A 13 4.28 -0.66 -13.99
CA SER A 13 4.73 -0.97 -15.37
C SER A 13 4.11 -2.20 -16.05
N THR A 14 3.14 -2.91 -15.46
CA THR A 14 2.47 -4.02 -16.15
C THR A 14 1.13 -3.61 -16.75
N SER A 15 1.16 -2.77 -17.79
CA SER A 15 0.10 -2.70 -18.81
C SER A 15 0.53 -1.91 -20.06
N LEU A 16 1.72 -2.17 -20.58
CA LEU A 16 1.96 -1.98 -22.02
C LEU A 16 1.76 -3.35 -22.66
N PHE A 17 0.99 -3.41 -23.76
CA PHE A 17 0.56 -4.61 -24.51
C PHE A 17 -0.81 -5.18 -24.14
N ALA A 18 -1.86 -4.38 -24.32
CA ALA A 18 -3.11 -4.79 -24.96
C ALA A 18 -3.94 -3.53 -25.28
N GLN A 19 -3.92 -3.08 -26.54
CA GLN A 19 -4.79 -2.00 -27.00
C GLN A 19 -6.25 -2.50 -26.99
N THR A 20 -6.99 -2.06 -25.97
CA THR A 20 -8.44 -2.24 -25.79
C THR A 20 -9.04 -0.85 -25.52
N PRO A 21 -10.35 -0.64 -25.76
CA PRO A 21 -10.98 0.68 -25.66
C PRO A 21 -10.63 1.34 -24.32
N VAL A 22 -10.39 2.64 -24.35
CA VAL A 22 -9.87 3.42 -23.23
C VAL A 22 -10.76 3.24 -22.00
N ASP A 23 -10.41 2.27 -21.16
CA ASP A 23 -11.04 2.08 -19.87
C ASP A 23 -10.61 3.22 -18.94
N SER A 24 -11.58 3.79 -18.23
CA SER A 24 -11.38 4.73 -17.12
C SER A 24 -10.28 4.31 -16.15
N SER A 25 -10.13 3.00 -15.90
CA SER A 25 -9.07 2.43 -15.07
C SER A 25 -7.66 2.73 -15.63
N ARG A 26 -7.51 2.66 -16.96
CA ARG A 26 -6.25 2.93 -17.66
C ARG A 26 -5.89 4.42 -17.61
N ILE A 27 -6.86 5.30 -17.85
CA ILE A 27 -6.65 6.76 -17.74
C ILE A 27 -6.23 7.13 -16.31
N HIS A 28 -6.91 6.55 -15.31
CA HIS A 28 -6.59 6.80 -13.91
C HIS A 28 -5.16 6.39 -13.57
N ALA A 29 -4.75 5.18 -13.96
CA ALA A 29 -3.39 4.69 -13.76
C ALA A 29 -2.34 5.56 -14.46
N GLU A 30 -2.60 6.01 -15.70
CA GLU A 30 -1.72 6.94 -16.44
C GLU A 30 -1.58 8.27 -15.71
N LYS A 31 -2.69 8.82 -15.19
CA LYS A 31 -2.69 10.06 -14.41
C LYS A 31 -1.90 9.91 -13.11
N MET A 32 -2.12 8.84 -12.36
CA MET A 32 -1.34 8.55 -11.14
C MET A 32 0.14 8.42 -11.48
N ASN A 33 0.50 7.63 -12.49
CA ASN A 33 1.89 7.45 -12.90
C ASN A 33 2.55 8.78 -13.26
N LYS A 34 1.85 9.67 -13.98
CA LYS A 34 2.36 11.02 -14.28
C LYS A 34 2.68 11.80 -13.00
N ILE A 35 1.75 11.86 -12.05
CA ILE A 35 1.97 12.55 -10.76
C ILE A 35 3.15 11.92 -9.99
N PHE A 36 3.30 10.60 -10.03
CA PHE A 36 4.45 9.94 -9.41
C PHE A 36 5.78 10.37 -10.02
N GLN A 37 5.88 10.38 -11.35
CA GLN A 37 7.11 10.74 -12.05
C GLN A 37 7.46 12.22 -11.87
N GLU A 38 6.46 13.10 -11.92
CA GLU A 38 6.68 14.55 -11.91
C GLU A 38 6.80 15.14 -10.50
N GLU A 39 6.10 14.58 -9.51
CA GLU A 39 6.02 15.17 -8.17
C GLU A 39 6.64 14.27 -7.11
N VAL A 40 6.24 13.00 -7.04
CA VAL A 40 6.63 12.12 -5.91
C VAL A 40 8.10 11.73 -5.98
N ILE A 41 8.58 11.23 -7.12
CA ILE A 41 9.96 10.77 -7.26
C ILE A 41 10.94 11.93 -7.01
N PRO A 42 10.82 13.11 -7.65
CA PRO A 42 11.71 14.23 -7.37
C PRO A 42 11.65 14.71 -5.92
N TYR A 43 10.46 14.69 -5.30
CA TYR A 43 10.30 15.06 -3.90
C TYR A 43 11.03 14.11 -2.95
N LEU A 44 10.99 12.80 -3.22
CA LEU A 44 11.66 11.80 -2.38
C LEU A 44 13.17 11.74 -2.62
N GLU A 45 13.63 11.95 -3.86
CA GLU A 45 15.07 11.92 -4.20
C GLU A 45 15.82 13.15 -3.70
N SER A 46 15.15 14.30 -3.61
CA SER A 46 15.77 15.55 -3.14
C SER A 46 15.99 15.61 -1.62
N ARG A 47 15.59 14.59 -0.86
CA ARG A 47 15.66 14.60 0.61
C ARG A 47 16.53 13.49 1.18
N ASP A 48 17.41 13.88 2.10
CA ASP A 48 18.25 12.97 2.89
C ASP A 48 17.55 12.43 4.16
N SER A 49 16.31 12.87 4.44
CA SER A 49 15.59 12.58 5.69
C SER A 49 14.11 12.25 5.47
N THR A 50 13.40 11.90 6.55
CA THR A 50 11.97 11.53 6.51
C THR A 50 11.13 12.61 5.79
N PRO A 51 10.31 12.24 4.80
CA PRO A 51 9.53 13.20 4.03
C PRO A 51 8.50 13.95 4.89
N ASP A 52 8.30 15.24 4.62
CA ASP A 52 7.21 16.02 5.20
C ASP A 52 5.93 15.78 4.40
N TRP A 53 5.28 14.67 4.71
CA TRP A 53 4.05 14.25 4.07
C TRP A 53 2.89 15.23 4.23
N ALA A 54 2.88 16.03 5.30
CA ALA A 54 1.79 16.97 5.54
C ALA A 54 1.85 18.14 4.55
N THR A 55 3.04 18.72 4.36
CA THR A 55 3.23 19.80 3.38
C THR A 55 3.10 19.28 1.97
N PHE A 56 3.72 18.14 1.65
CA PHE A 56 3.63 17.55 0.32
C PHE A 56 2.20 17.11 -0.04
N GLY A 57 1.46 16.58 0.93
CA GLY A 57 0.07 16.21 0.75
C GLY A 57 -0.83 17.39 0.39
N LYS A 58 -0.67 18.54 1.07
CA LYS A 58 -1.40 19.77 0.72
C LYS A 58 -1.12 20.21 -0.72
N HIS A 59 0.13 20.12 -1.16
CA HIS A 59 0.53 20.43 -2.54
C HIS A 59 -0.14 19.50 -3.56
N LEU A 60 -0.05 18.18 -3.37
CA LEU A 60 -0.66 17.20 -4.27
C LEU A 60 -2.18 17.35 -4.35
N ILE A 61 -2.86 17.53 -3.21
CA ILE A 61 -4.31 17.70 -3.17
C ILE A 61 -4.73 19.01 -3.85
N SER A 62 -3.96 20.10 -3.68
CA SER A 62 -4.25 21.38 -4.33
C SER A 62 -4.15 21.30 -5.85
N LEU A 63 -3.22 20.50 -6.39
CA LEU A 63 -3.02 20.39 -7.83
C LEU A 63 -3.91 19.34 -8.50
N TYR A 64 -4.18 18.23 -7.81
CA TYR A 64 -4.77 17.04 -8.43
C TYR A 64 -6.05 16.53 -7.77
N GLY A 65 -6.53 17.18 -6.69
CA GLY A 65 -7.74 16.80 -5.97
C GLY A 65 -7.64 15.40 -5.37
N ASP A 66 -8.71 14.60 -5.50
CA ASP A 66 -8.76 13.22 -5.00
C ASP A 66 -7.62 12.34 -5.56
N THR A 67 -7.23 12.51 -6.83
CA THR A 67 -6.10 11.74 -7.39
C THR A 67 -4.79 12.10 -6.67
N GLY A 68 -4.62 13.35 -6.26
CA GLY A 68 -3.45 13.78 -5.48
C GLY A 68 -3.43 13.17 -4.09
N GLU A 69 -4.59 13.06 -3.44
CA GLU A 69 -4.73 12.38 -2.16
C GLU A 69 -4.44 10.87 -2.29
N GLU A 70 -4.95 10.20 -3.33
CA GLU A 70 -4.67 8.78 -3.58
C GLU A 70 -3.17 8.53 -3.78
N VAL A 71 -2.50 9.38 -4.57
CA VAL A 71 -1.06 9.32 -4.78
C VAL A 71 -0.31 9.52 -3.46
N LEU A 72 -0.72 10.48 -2.62
CA LEU A 72 -0.13 10.72 -1.31
C LEU A 72 -0.23 9.47 -0.42
N LEU A 73 -1.44 8.93 -0.24
CA LEU A 73 -1.70 7.79 0.62
C LEU A 73 -0.97 6.53 0.13
N MET A 74 -0.96 6.29 -1.19
CA MET A 74 -0.20 5.21 -1.79
C MET A 74 1.31 5.39 -1.54
N SER A 75 1.84 6.61 -1.73
CA SER A 75 3.26 6.92 -1.54
C SER A 75 3.70 6.67 -0.10
N GLN A 76 2.93 7.17 0.88
CA GLN A 76 3.19 6.96 2.30
C GLN A 76 3.19 5.47 2.67
N THR A 77 2.22 4.72 2.15
CA THR A 77 2.08 3.29 2.41
C THR A 77 3.29 2.52 1.86
N ILE A 78 3.63 2.72 0.58
CA ILE A 78 4.76 2.03 -0.06
C ILE A 78 6.08 2.43 0.61
N TYR A 79 6.30 3.72 0.83
CA TYR A 79 7.52 4.23 1.44
C TYR A 79 7.76 3.64 2.84
N SER A 80 6.71 3.57 3.66
CA SER A 80 6.79 2.99 5.00
C SER A 80 7.05 1.48 4.95
N MET A 81 6.36 0.76 4.06
CA MET A 81 6.56 -0.68 3.86
C MET A 81 8.01 -1.00 3.47
N GLN A 82 8.57 -0.25 2.51
CA GLN A 82 9.94 -0.45 2.02
C GLN A 82 11.01 -0.21 3.08
N ARG A 83 10.69 0.59 4.11
CA ARG A 83 11.58 0.90 5.23
C ARG A 83 11.33 0.02 6.46
N GLU A 84 10.47 -0.98 6.34
CA GLU A 84 10.06 -1.83 7.47
C GLU A 84 9.46 -1.01 8.64
N ASP A 85 8.85 0.14 8.33
CA ASP A 85 8.29 1.07 9.30
C ASP A 85 6.80 0.75 9.54
N TRP A 86 6.55 -0.23 10.40
CA TRP A 86 5.20 -0.68 10.73
C TRP A 86 4.32 0.45 11.30
N ALA A 87 4.87 1.36 12.08
CA ALA A 87 4.11 2.43 12.73
C ALA A 87 3.52 3.39 11.68
N ASN A 88 4.34 3.84 10.73
CA ASN A 88 3.85 4.71 9.66
C ASN A 88 3.03 3.95 8.62
N PHE A 89 3.39 2.70 8.31
CA PHE A 89 2.62 1.86 7.39
C PHE A 89 1.19 1.65 7.88
N SER A 90 1.02 1.19 9.13
CA SER A 90 -0.29 0.88 9.72
C SER A 90 -1.21 2.11 9.78
N SER A 91 -0.64 3.29 9.98
CA SER A 91 -1.37 4.56 9.92
C SER A 91 -1.83 4.92 8.50
N ALA A 92 -0.97 4.71 7.49
CA ALA A 92 -1.22 5.11 6.10
C ALA A 92 -2.14 4.14 5.34
N ILE A 93 -2.02 2.82 5.57
CA ILE A 93 -2.77 1.82 4.81
C ILE A 93 -4.27 1.87 5.08
N ILE A 94 -4.69 2.24 6.30
CA ILE A 94 -6.12 2.26 6.68
C ILE A 94 -6.92 3.25 5.83
N PRO A 95 -6.59 4.56 5.78
CA PRO A 95 -7.31 5.50 4.92
C PRO A 95 -7.15 5.16 3.44
N TYR A 96 -5.99 4.64 3.02
CA TYR A 96 -5.76 4.25 1.63
C TYR A 96 -6.70 3.13 1.19
N ALA A 97 -6.70 2.01 1.91
CA ALA A 97 -7.57 0.87 1.62
C ALA A 97 -9.05 1.22 1.77
N LYS A 98 -9.41 2.08 2.74
CA LYS A 98 -10.80 2.51 2.94
C LYS A 98 -11.35 3.32 1.77
N LYS A 99 -10.58 4.28 1.24
CA LYS A 99 -11.06 5.19 0.18
C LYS A 99 -10.81 4.62 -1.22
N TYR A 100 -9.71 3.90 -1.42
CA TYR A 100 -9.20 3.49 -2.73
C TYR A 100 -8.96 1.98 -2.86
N GLY A 101 -9.32 1.16 -1.87
CA GLY A 101 -9.03 -0.28 -1.85
C GLY A 101 -9.42 -1.06 -3.11
N ASN A 102 -10.53 -0.67 -3.75
CA ASN A 102 -11.03 -1.30 -4.97
C ASN A 102 -10.19 -0.99 -6.22
N THR A 103 -9.45 0.14 -6.23
CA THR A 103 -8.61 0.57 -7.36
C THR A 103 -7.15 0.14 -7.20
N ILE A 104 -6.74 -0.30 -6.01
CA ILE A 104 -5.37 -0.79 -5.77
C ILE A 104 -5.11 -2.02 -6.64
N PRO A 105 -4.06 -2.05 -7.47
CA PRO A 105 -3.72 -3.22 -8.29
C PRO A 105 -3.52 -4.50 -7.46
N ALA A 106 -3.96 -5.65 -7.98
CA ALA A 106 -3.92 -6.93 -7.27
C ALA A 106 -2.54 -7.24 -6.68
N LYS A 107 -1.49 -7.17 -7.50
CA LYS A 107 -0.09 -7.35 -7.07
C LYS A 107 0.29 -6.50 -5.86
N GLN A 108 -0.16 -5.25 -5.83
CA GLN A 108 0.13 -4.33 -4.73
C GLN A 108 -0.70 -4.67 -3.49
N ARG A 109 -2.00 -4.98 -3.64
CA ARG A 109 -2.84 -5.44 -2.52
C ARG A 109 -2.26 -6.69 -1.86
N HIS A 110 -1.83 -7.67 -2.66
CA HIS A 110 -1.27 -8.91 -2.14
C HIS A 110 0.03 -8.66 -1.37
N ALA A 111 0.89 -7.76 -1.88
CA ALA A 111 2.10 -7.33 -1.15
C ALA A 111 1.75 -6.68 0.21
N PHE A 112 0.71 -5.84 0.26
CA PHE A 112 0.22 -5.29 1.53
C PHE A 112 -0.33 -6.36 2.47
N SER A 113 -1.11 -7.33 1.95
CA SER A 113 -1.61 -8.46 2.74
C SER A 113 -0.49 -9.25 3.40
N GLN A 114 0.56 -9.57 2.64
CA GLN A 114 1.73 -10.31 3.14
C GLN A 114 2.47 -9.52 4.22
N TYR A 115 2.69 -8.22 3.99
CA TYR A 115 3.35 -7.35 4.96
C TYR A 115 2.53 -7.18 6.25
N ILE A 116 1.21 -6.99 6.13
CA ILE A 116 0.29 -6.90 7.28
C ILE A 116 0.29 -8.23 8.04
N SER A 117 0.15 -9.37 7.36
CA SER A 117 0.11 -10.70 7.98
C SER A 117 1.38 -11.01 8.76
N ARG A 118 2.56 -10.68 8.21
CA ARG A 118 3.83 -10.85 8.90
C ARG A 118 3.89 -10.02 10.18
N ASN A 119 3.51 -8.74 10.12
CA ASN A 119 3.52 -7.87 11.30
C ASN A 119 2.43 -8.26 12.32
N ALA A 120 1.28 -8.74 11.87
CA ALA A 120 0.22 -9.28 12.70
C ALA A 120 0.72 -10.46 13.57
N GLN A 121 1.49 -11.37 12.98
CA GLN A 121 2.10 -12.49 13.69
C GLN A 121 3.14 -12.01 14.72
N LEU A 122 3.98 -11.03 14.38
CA LEU A 122 4.95 -10.44 15.33
C LEU A 122 4.24 -9.76 16.52
N LEU A 123 3.16 -9.00 16.25
CA LEU A 123 2.34 -8.40 17.30
C LEU A 123 1.75 -9.48 18.21
N TYR A 124 1.23 -10.55 17.63
CA TYR A 124 0.65 -11.64 18.39
C TYR A 124 1.68 -12.35 19.28
N GLN A 125 2.84 -12.68 18.72
CA GLN A 125 3.95 -13.34 19.43
C GLN A 125 4.56 -12.45 20.53
N SER A 126 4.56 -11.13 20.35
CA SER A 126 5.03 -10.17 21.37
C SER A 126 4.02 -9.90 22.50
N GLY A 127 2.89 -10.60 22.53
CA GLY A 127 1.87 -10.48 23.57
C GLY A 127 0.75 -9.50 23.24
N ARG A 128 0.83 -8.74 22.14
CA ARG A 128 -0.25 -7.89 21.63
C ARG A 128 -1.25 -8.71 20.81
N ARG A 129 -1.76 -9.79 21.41
CA ARG A 129 -2.53 -10.85 20.74
C ARG A 129 -3.75 -10.32 19.98
N GLU A 130 -4.60 -9.54 20.65
CA GLU A 130 -5.81 -9.01 20.01
C GLU A 130 -5.50 -8.11 18.81
N GLU A 131 -4.42 -7.33 18.90
CA GLU A 131 -4.02 -6.46 17.81
C GLU A 131 -3.47 -7.25 16.63
N GLY A 132 -2.66 -8.26 16.89
CA GLY A 132 -2.23 -9.21 15.87
C GLY A 132 -3.43 -9.85 15.15
N ILE A 133 -4.44 -10.33 15.88
CA ILE A 133 -5.65 -10.91 15.28
C ILE A 133 -6.38 -9.88 14.40
N ARG A 134 -6.55 -8.64 14.87
CA ARG A 134 -7.20 -7.57 14.08
C ARG A 134 -6.47 -7.31 12.77
N TRP A 135 -5.14 -7.22 12.80
CA TRP A 135 -4.35 -7.01 11.58
C TRP A 135 -4.39 -8.22 10.65
N GLN A 136 -4.38 -9.44 11.20
CA GLN A 136 -4.51 -10.65 10.38
C GLN A 136 -5.86 -10.70 9.64
N ILE A 137 -6.94 -10.26 10.30
CA ILE A 137 -8.26 -10.11 9.67
C ILE A 137 -8.24 -9.03 8.58
N LEU A 138 -7.57 -7.90 8.82
CA LEU A 138 -7.44 -6.82 7.83
C LEU A 138 -6.60 -7.21 6.61
N ALA A 139 -5.67 -8.15 6.75
CA ALA A 139 -4.89 -8.66 5.63
C ALA A 139 -5.74 -9.51 4.67
N LEU A 140 -6.70 -10.29 5.19
CA LEU A 140 -7.52 -11.23 4.41
C LEU A 140 -8.16 -10.63 3.15
N PRO A 141 -8.89 -9.50 3.20
CA PRO A 141 -9.51 -8.92 2.00
C PRO A 141 -8.49 -8.39 0.97
N LEU A 142 -7.23 -8.25 1.35
CA LEU A 142 -6.15 -7.80 0.46
C LEU A 142 -5.36 -8.97 -0.14
N ALA A 143 -5.57 -10.20 0.34
CA ALA A 143 -4.82 -11.38 -0.06
C ALA A 143 -5.29 -11.98 -1.39
N GLU A 144 -4.49 -12.89 -1.94
CA GLU A 144 -4.95 -13.75 -3.03
C GLU A 144 -6.08 -14.66 -2.55
N GLU A 145 -7.10 -14.86 -3.38
CA GLU A 145 -8.24 -15.71 -3.02
C GLU A 145 -7.81 -17.14 -2.64
N THR A 146 -6.77 -17.65 -3.30
CA THR A 146 -6.14 -18.96 -3.01
C THR A 146 -5.54 -19.03 -1.61
N GLU A 147 -5.18 -17.90 -0.99
CA GLU A 147 -4.61 -17.83 0.35
C GLU A 147 -5.70 -17.73 1.45
N HIS A 148 -6.95 -17.41 1.09
CA HIS A 148 -8.01 -17.11 2.06
C HIS A 148 -8.26 -18.24 3.05
N ALA A 149 -8.31 -19.48 2.56
CA ALA A 149 -8.54 -20.63 3.42
C ALA A 149 -7.45 -20.79 4.49
N GLY A 150 -6.18 -20.64 4.11
CA GLY A 150 -5.05 -20.71 5.03
C GLY A 150 -4.99 -19.54 6.02
N MET A 151 -5.35 -18.34 5.57
CA MET A 151 -5.44 -17.16 6.44
C MET A 151 -6.58 -17.27 7.44
N LEU A 152 -7.75 -17.79 7.03
CA LEU A 152 -8.87 -18.05 7.94
C LEU A 152 -8.51 -19.07 9.02
N ASP A 153 -7.87 -20.18 8.64
CA ASP A 153 -7.36 -21.16 9.62
C ASP A 153 -6.37 -20.51 10.60
N THR A 154 -5.46 -19.67 10.10
CA THR A 154 -4.52 -18.91 10.93
C THR A 154 -5.23 -18.00 11.91
N ILE A 155 -6.25 -17.26 11.47
CA ILE A 155 -7.05 -16.37 12.32
C ILE A 155 -7.73 -17.17 13.44
N GLU A 156 -8.31 -18.32 13.11
CA GLU A 156 -8.99 -19.17 14.10
C GLU A 156 -8.01 -19.78 15.12
N LYS A 157 -6.81 -20.18 14.70
CA LYS A 157 -5.73 -20.62 15.61
C LYS A 157 -5.31 -19.50 16.57
N MET A 158 -5.07 -18.30 16.03
CA MET A 158 -4.73 -17.13 16.85
C MET A 158 -5.83 -16.79 17.86
N LYS A 159 -7.12 -16.92 17.48
CA LYS A 159 -8.24 -16.73 18.43
C LYS A 159 -8.27 -17.77 19.53
N ARG A 160 -7.84 -19.01 19.25
CA ARG A 160 -7.75 -20.10 20.24
C ARG A 160 -6.50 -20.05 21.11
N GLY A 161 -5.53 -19.19 20.80
CA GLY A 161 -4.30 -19.12 21.57
C GLY A 161 -3.21 -20.10 21.12
N GLU A 162 -3.41 -20.76 19.97
CA GLU A 162 -2.51 -21.77 19.37
C GLU A 162 -1.33 -21.15 18.63
#